data_AF-A0A3A5B3U7-F1
#
_entry.id   AF-A0A3A5B3U7-F1
#
_cell.length_a   1.000
_cell.length_b   1.000
_cell.length_c   1.000
_cell.angle_alpha   90.00
_cell.angle_beta   90.00
_cell.angle_gamma   90.00
#
_symmetry.space_group_name_H-M   'P 1'
#
loop_
_entity.id
_entity.type
_entity.pdbx_description
1 polymer ?
#
loop_
_entity_poly.entity_id
_entity_poly.type
_entity_poly.pdbx_seq_one_letter_code
_entity_poly.pdbx_strand_id
1 'polypeptide(L)'
;MQSDEKALAVYAVRRRRFQGFQKKGSAIMNHDGPLALERIREVTTMCDREQPIYEQISGFTVALHVFGYFTCTDLLSADDVDHVAAGEILREEFVRIRREDIPLDYHIARSQDRYLLVIGDPLFPTHFAVLTDVKSPRPYFSKLPLFGSGFDSLEELKKEFIGIDGLTTDDIAYYKLKRPEPNGKAPGKIYIFRADGTVVS
;
A
#
# COMPACT_ATOMS: atom_id res chain seq x y z
N MET A 1 -20.60 -0.23 -54.45
CA MET A 1 -20.31 1.18 -54.13
C MET A 1 -20.95 1.44 -52.78
N GLN A 2 -20.20 1.45 -51.67
CA GLN A 2 -19.40 2.60 -51.16
C GLN A 2 -20.32 3.81 -50.91
N SER A 3 -20.33 4.48 -49.76
CA SER A 3 -19.48 4.44 -48.56
C SER A 3 -20.00 5.51 -47.59
N ASP A 4 -19.82 5.27 -46.29
CA ASP A 4 -19.50 6.24 -45.23
C ASP A 4 -20.34 7.52 -45.04
N GLU A 5 -21.08 7.56 -43.92
CA GLU A 5 -21.05 8.73 -43.04
C GLU A 5 -21.10 8.30 -41.56
N LYS A 6 -19.90 8.17 -40.98
CA LYS A 6 -19.64 8.17 -39.55
C LYS A 6 -19.56 9.63 -39.07
N ALA A 7 -20.32 9.99 -38.04
CA ALA A 7 -19.95 11.05 -37.10
C ALA A 7 -20.72 10.82 -35.78
N LEU A 8 -20.08 10.24 -34.76
CA LEU A 8 -19.47 11.00 -33.65
C LEU A 8 -20.50 11.77 -32.81
N ALA A 9 -21.02 11.09 -31.78
CA ALA A 9 -21.46 11.74 -30.55
C ALA A 9 -20.75 11.06 -29.36
N VAL A 10 -19.43 11.25 -29.34
CA VAL A 10 -18.60 11.09 -28.14
C VAL A 10 -18.46 12.50 -27.53
N TYR A 11 -18.34 12.56 -26.20
CA TYR A 11 -18.09 13.73 -25.34
C TYR A 11 -19.35 14.47 -24.88
N ALA A 12 -19.58 14.77 -23.59
CA ALA A 12 -18.65 14.87 -22.47
C ALA A 12 -19.37 14.62 -21.13
N VAL A 13 -19.11 13.49 -20.49
CA VAL A 13 -19.25 13.42 -19.02
C VAL A 13 -17.94 13.97 -18.45
N ARG A 14 -18.07 15.19 -17.95
CA ARG A 14 -17.14 15.97 -17.14
C ARG A 14 -16.11 15.09 -16.39
N ARG A 15 -14.89 15.00 -16.93
CA ARG A 15 -13.70 14.61 -16.16
C ARG A 15 -13.56 15.58 -15.00
N ARG A 16 -13.93 15.17 -13.77
CA ARG A 16 -13.34 15.81 -12.59
C ARG A 16 -11.87 15.46 -12.59
N ARG A 17 -11.04 16.49 -12.66
CA ARG A 17 -9.60 16.39 -12.51
C ARG A 17 -9.32 15.73 -11.17
N PHE A 18 -8.74 14.53 -11.20
CA PHE A 18 -7.95 14.00 -10.11
C PHE A 18 -6.77 14.96 -9.88
N GLN A 19 -6.89 15.81 -8.86
CA GLN A 19 -5.84 16.62 -8.25
C GLN A 19 -5.74 16.10 -6.81
N GLY A 20 -4.67 15.50 -6.30
CA GLY A 20 -3.41 15.08 -6.88
C GLY A 20 -2.71 14.15 -5.91
N PHE A 21 -2.57 12.87 -6.27
CA PHE A 21 -1.60 11.99 -5.62
C PHE A 21 -0.21 12.38 -6.10
N GLN A 22 0.65 12.89 -5.20
CA GLN A 22 2.08 12.89 -5.50
C GLN A 22 2.61 11.47 -5.26
N LYS A 23 2.55 10.63 -6.30
CA LYS A 23 3.23 9.33 -6.32
C LYS A 23 4.69 9.56 -5.97
N LYS A 24 5.17 8.97 -4.89
CA LYS A 24 6.61 8.99 -4.61
C LYS A 24 7.29 8.20 -5.71
N GLY A 25 8.06 8.87 -6.56
CA GLY A 25 9.04 8.21 -7.40
C GLY A 25 9.89 7.32 -6.49
N SER A 26 10.09 6.08 -6.92
CA SER A 26 10.76 4.98 -6.26
C SER A 26 12.11 5.28 -5.61
N ALA A 27 12.21 6.17 -4.61
CA ALA A 27 13.46 6.66 -4.08
C ALA A 27 13.81 5.85 -2.84
N ILE A 28 14.69 4.87 -3.06
CA ILE A 28 15.32 4.02 -2.05
C ILE A 28 15.98 4.93 -1.00
N MET A 29 15.43 4.94 0.21
CA MET A 29 16.17 5.34 1.40
C MET A 29 16.17 4.15 2.34
N ASN A 30 17.35 3.79 2.87
CA ASN A 30 17.59 2.69 3.82
C ASN A 30 16.86 2.87 5.20
N HIS A 31 15.80 3.67 5.25
CA HIS A 31 15.01 4.02 6.43
C HIS A 31 13.54 3.52 6.36
N ASP A 32 13.14 2.81 5.30
CA ASP A 32 11.74 2.38 5.13
C ASP A 32 11.24 1.44 6.24
N GLY A 33 12.13 0.76 6.98
CA GLY A 33 11.76 -0.15 8.06
C GLY A 33 11.27 0.59 9.31
N PRO A 34 12.13 1.42 9.93
CA PRO A 34 11.74 2.28 11.04
C PRO A 34 10.53 3.17 10.72
N LEU A 35 10.48 3.75 9.52
CA LEU A 35 9.33 4.58 9.09
C LEU A 35 8.03 3.78 9.03
N ALA A 36 8.05 2.51 8.61
CA ALA A 36 6.86 1.67 8.63
C ALA A 36 6.35 1.44 10.07
N LEU A 37 7.24 1.29 11.05
CA LEU A 37 6.84 1.21 12.46
C LEU A 37 6.26 2.53 12.99
N GLU A 38 6.83 3.66 12.60
CA GLU A 38 6.29 4.97 12.98
C GLU A 38 4.87 5.16 12.45
N ARG A 39 4.62 4.79 11.19
CA ARG A 39 3.28 4.84 10.59
C ARG A 39 2.32 3.84 11.22
N ILE A 40 2.77 2.63 11.56
CA ILE A 40 1.95 1.68 12.33
C ILE A 40 1.55 2.28 13.67
N ARG A 41 2.47 2.92 14.40
CA ARG A 41 2.17 3.57 15.69
C ARG A 41 1.22 4.76 15.53
N GLU A 42 1.42 5.57 14.50
CA GLU A 42 0.53 6.68 14.13
C GLU A 42 -0.89 6.16 13.92
N VAL A 43 -1.07 5.16 13.05
CA VAL A 43 -2.37 4.55 12.77
C VAL A 43 -2.95 3.91 14.04
N THR A 44 -2.17 3.20 14.83
CA THR A 44 -2.65 2.57 16.08
C THR A 44 -3.15 3.62 17.08
N THR A 45 -2.52 4.79 17.13
CA THR A 45 -2.93 5.88 18.04
C THR A 45 -4.25 6.52 17.60
N MET A 46 -4.50 6.58 16.29
CA MET A 46 -5.64 7.29 15.71
C MET A 46 -6.84 6.38 15.42
N CYS A 47 -6.57 5.13 15.08
CA CYS A 47 -7.55 4.12 14.69
C CYS A 47 -7.34 2.90 15.57
N ASP A 48 -7.26 3.06 16.89
CA ASP A 48 -7.21 1.91 17.78
C ASP A 48 -8.48 1.05 17.61
N ARG A 49 -8.35 -0.25 17.82
CA ARG A 49 -9.44 -1.20 17.59
C ARG A 49 -10.66 -0.95 18.46
N GLU A 50 -10.47 -0.53 19.70
CA GLU A 50 -11.56 -0.37 20.67
C GLU A 50 -12.14 1.05 20.66
N GLN A 51 -11.32 2.05 20.33
CA GLN A 51 -11.72 3.46 20.34
C GLN A 51 -11.12 4.20 19.14
N PRO A 52 -11.57 3.91 17.90
CA PRO A 52 -11.08 4.60 16.73
C PRO A 52 -11.52 6.06 16.79
N ILE A 53 -10.57 6.98 16.64
CA ILE A 53 -10.88 8.41 16.44
C ILE A 53 -11.41 8.60 15.00
N TYR A 54 -11.06 7.69 14.06
CA TYR A 54 -11.39 7.81 12.64
C TYR A 54 -11.81 6.48 11.99
N GLU A 55 -13.12 6.33 11.73
CA GLU A 55 -13.68 5.14 11.06
C GLU A 55 -13.69 5.22 9.53
N GLN A 56 -13.63 6.44 8.99
CA GLN A 56 -13.90 6.75 7.57
C GLN A 56 -12.79 6.31 6.61
N ILE A 57 -11.60 5.97 7.12
CA ILE A 57 -10.48 5.54 6.29
C ILE A 57 -10.55 4.02 6.09
N SER A 58 -10.44 3.56 4.85
CA SER A 58 -10.45 2.13 4.52
C SER A 58 -9.21 1.39 5.03
N GLY A 59 -9.34 0.06 5.14
CA GLY A 59 -8.19 -0.81 5.39
C GLY A 59 -7.13 -0.77 4.29
N PHE A 60 -7.52 -0.46 3.05
CA PHE A 60 -6.59 -0.30 1.92
C PHE A 60 -5.68 0.89 2.12
N THR A 61 -6.26 2.05 2.45
CA THR A 61 -5.51 3.29 2.72
C THR A 61 -4.57 3.11 3.91
N VAL A 62 -5.03 2.46 4.99
CA VAL A 62 -4.18 2.14 6.15
C VAL A 62 -2.98 1.29 5.74
N ALA A 63 -3.18 0.19 5.00
CA ALA A 63 -2.10 -0.69 4.59
C ALA A 63 -1.08 0.02 3.67
N LEU A 64 -1.59 0.82 2.72
CA LEU A 64 -0.76 1.56 1.78
C LEU A 64 -0.01 2.73 2.45
N HIS A 65 -0.61 3.37 3.46
CA HIS A 65 0.07 4.36 4.31
C HIS A 65 1.24 3.72 5.03
N VAL A 66 1.06 2.57 5.67
CA VAL A 66 2.15 1.85 6.36
C VAL A 66 3.33 1.61 5.41
N PHE A 67 3.08 1.21 4.16
CA PHE A 67 4.12 1.05 3.15
C PHE A 67 4.69 2.36 2.59
N GLY A 68 4.08 3.51 2.89
CA GLY A 68 4.51 4.82 2.40
C GLY A 68 4.23 5.03 0.92
N TYR A 69 3.18 4.39 0.42
CA TYR A 69 2.78 4.51 -0.98
C TYR A 69 2.34 5.94 -1.32
N PHE A 70 1.63 6.59 -0.40
CA PHE A 70 1.23 7.99 -0.53
C PHE A 70 2.14 8.91 0.30
N THR A 71 2.29 10.14 -0.16
CA THR A 71 2.76 11.25 0.67
C THR A 71 1.56 12.08 1.11
N CYS A 72 1.22 12.02 2.39
CA CYS A 72 0.24 12.90 3.01
C CYS A 72 0.88 13.61 4.21
N THR A 73 0.49 14.86 4.44
CA THR A 73 0.91 15.61 5.64
C THR A 73 0.23 15.03 6.89
N ASP A 74 -0.98 14.52 6.71
CA ASP A 74 -1.79 13.85 7.72
C ASP A 74 -2.66 12.78 7.04
N LEU A 75 -2.90 11.65 7.70
CA LEU A 75 -3.65 10.52 7.14
C LEU A 75 -5.10 10.91 6.80
N LEU A 76 -5.71 11.86 7.53
CA LEU A 76 -7.08 12.33 7.26
C LEU A 76 -7.21 13.17 5.99
N SER A 77 -6.09 13.71 5.52
CA SER A 77 -6.04 14.45 4.26
C SER A 77 -5.86 13.53 3.06
N ALA A 78 -5.63 12.23 3.27
CA ALA A 78 -5.50 11.27 2.20
C ALA A 78 -6.88 10.94 1.62
N ASP A 79 -6.98 10.97 0.29
CA ASP A 79 -8.14 10.41 -0.40
C ASP A 79 -8.22 8.91 -0.13
N ASP A 80 -9.40 8.44 0.27
CA ASP A 80 -9.59 7.03 0.59
C ASP A 80 -9.54 6.16 -0.67
N VAL A 81 -9.03 4.93 -0.50
CA VAL A 81 -8.83 3.96 -1.56
C VAL A 81 -10.00 2.98 -1.53
N ASP A 82 -10.76 2.90 -2.63
CA ASP A 82 -11.77 1.86 -2.81
C ASP A 82 -11.16 0.56 -3.35
N HIS A 83 -11.99 -0.49 -3.44
CA HIS A 83 -11.58 -1.81 -3.92
C HIS A 83 -11.10 -1.80 -5.38
N VAL A 84 -11.62 -0.92 -6.24
CA VAL A 84 -11.20 -0.83 -7.65
C VAL A 84 -9.78 -0.23 -7.71
N ALA A 85 -9.57 0.89 -7.03
CA ALA A 85 -8.26 1.52 -6.93
C ALA A 85 -7.25 0.60 -6.24
N ALA A 86 -7.65 -0.14 -5.20
CA ALA A 86 -6.81 -1.12 -4.54
C ALA A 86 -6.37 -2.25 -5.50
N GLY A 87 -7.27 -2.76 -6.34
CA GLY A 87 -6.94 -3.76 -7.36
C GLY A 87 -5.95 -3.24 -8.41
N GLU A 88 -6.12 -1.99 -8.86
CA GLU A 88 -5.18 -1.33 -9.78
C GLU A 88 -3.79 -1.18 -9.15
N ILE A 89 -3.72 -0.69 -7.90
CA ILE A 89 -2.47 -0.54 -7.14
C ILE A 89 -1.80 -1.90 -6.93
N LEU A 90 -2.57 -2.93 -6.58
CA LEU A 90 -2.05 -4.29 -6.38
C LEU A 90 -1.36 -4.80 -7.65
N ARG A 91 -2.00 -4.63 -8.81
CA ARG A 91 -1.47 -5.03 -10.11
C ARG A 91 -0.19 -4.26 -10.47
N GLU A 92 -0.16 -2.95 -10.21
CA GLU A 92 0.92 -2.06 -10.63
C GLU A 92 2.14 -2.14 -9.73
N GLU A 93 1.94 -2.19 -8.42
CA GLU A 93 3.00 -1.98 -7.42
C GLU A 93 3.39 -3.27 -6.70
N PHE A 94 2.62 -4.35 -6.84
CA PHE A 94 2.91 -5.61 -6.17
C PHE A 94 3.07 -6.77 -7.14
N VAL A 95 3.81 -7.78 -6.71
CA VAL A 95 3.94 -9.06 -7.39
C VAL A 95 3.38 -10.15 -6.48
N ARG A 96 2.52 -11.01 -7.03
CA ARG A 96 1.99 -12.17 -6.30
C ARG A 96 3.13 -13.14 -6.04
N ILE A 97 3.19 -13.65 -4.82
CA ILE A 97 4.17 -14.63 -4.36
C ILE A 97 3.47 -15.78 -3.65
N ARG A 98 4.20 -16.85 -3.37
CA ARG A 98 3.72 -17.92 -2.48
C ARG A 98 4.10 -17.60 -1.04
N ARG A 99 3.39 -18.20 -0.08
CA ARG A 99 3.64 -17.98 1.35
C ARG A 99 5.06 -18.39 1.75
N GLU A 100 5.58 -19.42 1.09
CA GLU A 100 6.90 -20.01 1.36
C GLU A 100 8.05 -19.11 0.86
N ASP A 101 7.76 -18.17 -0.05
CA ASP A 101 8.75 -17.22 -0.56
C ASP A 101 9.01 -16.06 0.45
N ILE A 102 8.25 -16.01 1.56
CA ILE A 102 8.45 -15.03 2.64
C ILE A 102 9.54 -15.54 3.60
N PRO A 103 10.59 -14.73 3.91
CA PRO A 103 11.65 -15.13 4.83
C PRO A 103 11.12 -15.54 6.21
N LEU A 104 11.68 -16.62 6.77
CA LEU A 104 11.31 -17.16 8.09
C LEU A 104 11.71 -16.25 9.27
N ASP A 105 12.56 -15.26 9.02
CA ASP A 105 13.01 -14.25 9.97
C ASP A 105 12.51 -12.84 9.60
N TYR A 106 11.53 -12.74 8.69
CA TYR A 106 11.01 -11.47 8.23
C TYR A 106 10.49 -10.61 9.38
N HIS A 107 10.93 -9.35 9.39
CA HIS A 107 10.44 -8.33 10.29
C HIS A 107 10.45 -6.98 9.58
N ILE A 108 9.31 -6.30 9.47
CA ILE A 108 9.10 -5.10 8.66
C ILE A 108 10.11 -3.98 8.94
N ALA A 109 10.54 -3.84 10.20
CA ALA A 109 11.53 -2.83 10.61
C ALA A 109 12.97 -3.12 10.14
N ARG A 110 13.30 -4.39 9.88
CA ARG A 110 14.67 -4.87 9.61
C ARG A 110 14.85 -5.36 8.18
N SER A 111 13.79 -5.94 7.62
CA SER A 111 13.77 -6.47 6.26
C SER A 111 13.63 -5.32 5.26
N GLN A 112 14.22 -5.48 4.09
CA GLN A 112 14.08 -4.50 3.00
C GLN A 112 12.80 -4.70 2.19
N ASP A 113 12.34 -5.95 2.05
CA ASP A 113 11.11 -6.26 1.34
C ASP A 113 9.87 -5.93 2.18
N ARG A 114 8.73 -5.73 1.51
CA ARG A 114 7.43 -5.52 2.15
C ARG A 114 6.45 -6.54 1.62
N TYR A 115 5.70 -7.16 2.52
CA TYR A 115 4.77 -8.22 2.19
C TYR A 115 3.37 -7.87 2.65
N LEU A 116 2.40 -8.19 1.80
CA LEU A 116 0.99 -7.90 1.96
C LEU A 116 0.21 -9.20 1.83
N LEU A 117 -0.72 -9.44 2.75
CA LEU A 117 -1.76 -10.43 2.60
C LEU A 117 -2.99 -9.74 2.01
N VAL A 118 -3.58 -10.34 0.98
CA VAL A 118 -4.78 -9.87 0.31
C VAL A 118 -5.85 -10.94 0.43
N ILE A 119 -7.07 -10.52 0.77
CA ILE A 119 -8.26 -11.37 0.80
C ILE A 119 -9.24 -10.89 -0.28
N GLY A 120 -9.76 -11.82 -1.06
CA GLY A 120 -10.71 -11.58 -2.15
C GLY A 120 -10.09 -11.63 -3.55
N ASP A 121 -10.90 -11.29 -4.55
CA ASP A 121 -10.46 -11.24 -5.95
C ASP A 121 -9.35 -10.17 -6.10
N PRO A 122 -8.17 -10.49 -6.65
CA PRO A 122 -7.11 -9.50 -6.89
C PRO A 122 -7.51 -8.28 -7.72
N LEU A 123 -8.54 -8.39 -8.58
CA LEU A 123 -9.09 -7.27 -9.35
C LEU A 123 -10.01 -6.38 -8.51
N PHE A 124 -10.64 -6.94 -7.49
CA PHE A 124 -11.57 -6.26 -6.58
C PHE A 124 -11.34 -6.75 -5.14
N PRO A 125 -10.17 -6.48 -4.55
CA PRO A 125 -9.81 -7.03 -3.26
C PRO A 125 -10.79 -6.57 -2.20
N THR A 126 -11.03 -7.43 -1.21
CA THR A 126 -11.89 -7.13 -0.06
C THR A 126 -11.09 -6.53 1.09
N HIS A 127 -9.85 -6.99 1.28
CA HIS A 127 -9.05 -6.55 2.42
C HIS A 127 -7.55 -6.69 2.20
N PHE A 128 -6.79 -5.72 2.77
CA PHE A 128 -5.33 -5.72 2.83
C PHE A 128 -4.86 -5.80 4.28
N ALA A 129 -3.90 -6.70 4.53
CA ALA A 129 -3.23 -6.84 5.82
C ALA A 129 -1.70 -6.83 5.63
N VAL A 130 -1.02 -5.91 6.31
CA VAL A 130 0.43 -5.75 6.22
C VAL A 130 1.12 -6.83 7.05
N LEU A 131 2.00 -7.63 6.46
CA LEU A 131 2.82 -8.55 7.24
C LEU A 131 3.93 -7.77 7.95
N THR A 132 4.03 -7.98 9.27
CA THR A 132 4.93 -7.23 10.17
C THR A 132 6.04 -8.07 10.76
N ASP A 133 5.74 -9.19 11.41
CA ASP A 133 6.74 -10.09 12.01
C ASP A 133 6.24 -11.53 11.96
N VAL A 134 6.90 -12.40 11.19
CA VAL A 134 6.49 -13.80 11.04
C VAL A 134 6.66 -14.63 12.31
N LYS A 135 7.42 -14.16 13.30
CA LYS A 135 7.59 -14.82 14.59
C LYS A 135 6.51 -14.42 15.60
N SER A 136 5.73 -13.38 15.31
CA SER A 136 4.60 -12.97 16.13
C SER A 136 3.42 -13.94 15.94
N PRO A 137 2.68 -14.30 17.00
CA PRO A 137 1.40 -15.01 16.88
C PRO A 137 0.34 -14.18 16.14
N ARG A 138 0.50 -12.85 16.10
CA ARG A 138 -0.33 -11.90 15.36
C ARG A 138 0.55 -11.12 14.38
N PRO A 139 0.92 -11.74 13.24
CA PRO A 139 1.94 -11.20 12.37
C PRO A 139 1.42 -10.13 11.41
N TYR A 140 0.11 -9.92 11.33
CA TYR A 140 -0.51 -8.98 10.39
C TYR A 140 -0.98 -7.72 11.09
N PHE A 141 -0.75 -6.56 10.48
CA PHE A 141 -1.34 -5.29 10.88
C PHE A 141 -2.41 -4.90 9.87
N SER A 142 -3.64 -4.64 10.33
CA SER A 142 -4.78 -4.38 9.45
C SER A 142 -5.83 -3.49 10.12
N LYS A 143 -6.70 -2.84 9.34
CA LYS A 143 -7.93 -2.18 9.84
C LYS A 143 -9.15 -2.95 9.33
N LEU A 144 -9.95 -3.48 10.26
CA LEU A 144 -11.15 -4.25 9.91
C LEU A 144 -12.28 -3.29 9.48
N PRO A 145 -13.31 -3.78 8.76
CA PRO A 145 -14.39 -2.92 8.28
C PRO A 145 -15.21 -2.30 9.42
N LEU A 146 -15.50 -3.07 10.46
CA LEU A 146 -16.34 -2.67 11.60
C LEU A 146 -15.55 -2.30 12.86
N PHE A 147 -14.21 -2.36 12.79
CA PHE A 147 -13.34 -2.10 13.93
C PHE A 147 -12.13 -1.25 13.51
N GLY A 148 -11.40 -0.71 14.48
CA GLY A 148 -10.15 -0.04 14.19
C GLY A 148 -9.03 -0.96 13.71
N SER A 149 -7.86 -0.36 13.60
CA SER A 149 -6.60 -1.02 13.27
C SER A 149 -6.02 -1.82 14.44
N GLY A 150 -5.31 -2.89 14.13
CA GLY A 150 -4.66 -3.71 15.13
C GLY A 150 -3.82 -4.81 14.51
N PHE A 151 -3.21 -5.59 15.39
CA PHE A 151 -2.48 -6.80 15.01
C PHE A 151 -3.41 -8.01 15.07
N ASP A 152 -3.34 -8.83 14.03
CA ASP A 152 -4.21 -9.98 13.81
C ASP A 152 -3.39 -11.24 13.51
N SER A 153 -3.88 -12.37 14.00
CA SER A 153 -3.47 -13.70 13.53
C SER A 153 -4.14 -14.00 12.19
N LEU A 154 -3.60 -14.98 11.45
CA LEU A 154 -4.25 -15.44 10.22
C LEU A 154 -5.67 -15.97 10.46
N GLU A 155 -5.88 -16.64 11.59
CA GLU A 155 -7.17 -17.23 11.92
C GLU A 155 -8.22 -16.17 12.29
N GLU A 156 -7.81 -15.08 12.95
CA GLU A 156 -8.68 -13.92 13.19
C GLU A 156 -9.13 -13.27 11.88
N LEU A 157 -8.19 -13.03 10.94
CA LEU A 157 -8.53 -12.50 9.61
C LEU A 157 -9.43 -13.45 8.82
N LYS A 158 -9.14 -14.75 8.84
CA LYS A 158 -10.01 -15.72 8.16
C LYS A 158 -11.42 -15.69 8.72
N LYS A 159 -11.57 -15.66 10.04
CA LYS A 159 -12.89 -15.62 10.69
C LYS A 159 -13.68 -14.37 10.32
N GLU A 160 -13.00 -13.25 10.11
CA GLU A 160 -13.64 -11.98 9.76
C GLU A 160 -14.16 -11.96 8.32
N PHE A 161 -13.45 -12.57 7.36
CA PHE A 161 -13.77 -12.41 5.93
C PHE A 161 -14.23 -13.69 5.22
N ILE A 162 -13.80 -14.87 5.66
CA ILE A 162 -14.12 -16.13 4.98
C ILE A 162 -15.55 -16.56 5.29
N GLY A 163 -16.27 -16.98 4.27
CA GLY A 163 -17.69 -17.31 4.32
C GLY A 163 -18.62 -16.11 4.07
N ILE A 164 -18.08 -14.88 4.12
CA ILE A 164 -18.80 -13.68 3.71
C ILE A 164 -18.70 -13.54 2.19
N ASP A 165 -19.82 -13.27 1.53
CA ASP A 165 -19.92 -13.08 0.08
C ASP A 165 -19.28 -14.21 -0.77
N GLY A 166 -19.26 -15.43 -0.21
CA GLY A 166 -18.70 -16.62 -0.87
C GLY A 166 -17.19 -16.73 -0.82
N LEU A 167 -16.48 -15.86 -0.08
CA LEU A 167 -15.03 -15.93 0.07
C LEU A 167 -14.59 -17.23 0.78
N THR A 168 -13.53 -17.81 0.27
CA THR A 168 -12.93 -19.06 0.73
C THR A 168 -11.45 -18.89 1.04
N THR A 169 -10.81 -19.93 1.58
CA THR A 169 -9.37 -19.91 1.83
C THR A 169 -8.54 -19.77 0.56
N ASP A 170 -9.09 -20.12 -0.60
CA ASP A 170 -8.41 -19.98 -1.90
C ASP A 170 -8.34 -18.52 -2.37
N ASP A 171 -9.15 -17.65 -1.75
CA ASP A 171 -9.18 -16.20 -1.99
C ASP A 171 -8.16 -15.44 -1.13
N ILE A 172 -7.25 -16.15 -0.45
CA ILE A 172 -6.12 -15.56 0.27
C ILE A 172 -4.87 -15.64 -0.60
N ALA A 173 -4.26 -14.49 -0.85
CA ALA A 173 -3.05 -14.38 -1.64
C ALA A 173 -1.99 -13.51 -0.97
N TYR A 174 -0.72 -13.84 -1.20
CA TYR A 174 0.43 -13.11 -0.69
C TYR A 174 1.08 -12.31 -1.81
N TYR A 175 1.50 -11.09 -1.47
CA TYR A 175 2.08 -10.14 -2.39
C TYR A 175 3.35 -9.55 -1.79
N LYS A 176 4.30 -9.26 -2.67
CA LYS A 176 5.52 -8.52 -2.35
C LYS A 176 5.48 -7.18 -3.07
N LEU A 177 5.76 -6.10 -2.35
CA LEU A 177 5.90 -4.77 -2.96
C LEU A 177 7.08 -4.79 -3.94
N LYS A 178 6.84 -4.34 -5.18
CA LYS A 178 7.88 -4.18 -6.18
C LYS A 178 8.86 -3.13 -5.68
N ARG A 179 10.15 -3.45 -5.79
CA ARG A 179 11.17 -2.42 -5.62
C ARG A 179 11.22 -1.60 -6.89
N PRO A 180 11.44 -0.29 -6.78
CA PRO A 180 11.81 0.48 -7.95
C PRO A 180 13.09 -0.15 -8.50
N GLU A 181 13.12 -0.36 -9.81
CA GLU A 181 14.42 -0.62 -10.43
C GLU A 181 15.32 0.58 -10.09
N PRO A 182 16.57 0.35 -9.66
CA PRO A 182 17.50 1.45 -9.48
C PRO A 182 17.57 2.16 -10.82
N ASN A 183 16.95 3.33 -10.91
CA ASN A 183 17.05 4.19 -12.07
C ASN A 183 18.56 4.32 -12.33
N GLY A 184 19.05 3.82 -13.46
CA GLY A 184 20.48 3.84 -13.80
C GLY A 184 21.09 5.25 -13.91
N LYS A 185 20.33 6.28 -13.55
CA LYS A 185 20.81 7.62 -13.28
C LYS A 185 21.26 7.67 -11.82
N ALA A 186 22.57 7.55 -11.62
CA ALA A 186 23.22 7.88 -10.35
C ALA A 186 22.60 9.16 -9.75
N PRO A 187 22.38 9.22 -8.42
CA PRO A 187 21.94 10.46 -7.79
C PRO A 187 22.90 11.57 -8.23
N GLY A 188 22.35 12.65 -8.78
CA GLY A 188 23.15 13.76 -9.27
C GLY A 188 24.10 14.20 -8.16
N LYS A 189 25.41 14.16 -8.44
CA LYS A 189 26.42 14.61 -7.48
C LYS A 189 26.14 16.08 -7.18
N ILE A 190 25.77 16.38 -5.94
CA ILE A 190 25.67 17.75 -5.47
C ILE A 190 27.10 18.23 -5.25
N TYR A 191 27.54 19.18 -6.07
CA TYR A 191 28.82 19.84 -5.89
C TYR A 191 28.60 21.11 -5.09
N ILE A 192 29.23 21.20 -3.91
CA ILE A 192 29.28 22.44 -3.13
C ILE A 192 30.49 23.22 -3.60
N PHE A 193 30.23 24.36 -4.23
CA PHE A 193 31.26 25.32 -4.61
C PHE A 193 31.43 26.35 -3.51
N ARG A 194 32.67 26.58 -3.08
CA ARG A 194 33.02 27.78 -2.31
C ARG A 194 33.03 29.00 -3.23
N ALA A 195 32.93 30.19 -2.66
CA ALA A 195 32.93 31.46 -3.42
C ALA A 195 34.21 31.68 -4.24
N ASP A 196 35.28 30.93 -3.96
CA ASP A 196 36.55 30.92 -4.71
C ASP A 196 36.59 29.88 -5.84
N GLY A 197 35.49 29.18 -6.12
CA GLY A 197 35.38 28.17 -7.17
C GLY A 197 35.92 26.79 -6.81
N THR A 198 36.39 26.57 -5.57
CA THR A 198 36.84 25.24 -5.14
C THR A 198 35.67 24.31 -4.79
N VAL A 199 35.77 23.05 -5.23
CA VAL A 199 34.81 21.98 -4.94
C VAL A 199 35.21 21.27 -3.66
N VAL A 200 34.27 21.13 -2.73
CA VAL A 200 34.42 20.28 -1.53
C VAL A 200 33.57 19.04 -1.75
N SER A 201 34.22 17.89 -1.99
CA SER A 201 33.56 16.59 -2.10
C SER A 201 33.31 15.97 -0.74
#